data_AF-A0AAN7F7X3-F1
#
_entry.id   AF-A0AAN7F7X3-F1
#
_cell.length_a   1.000
_cell.length_b   1.000
_cell.length_c   1.000
_cell.angle_alpha   90.00
_cell.angle_beta   90.00
_cell.angle_gamma   90.00
#
_symmetry.space_group_name_H-M   'P 1'
#
loop_
_entity.id
_entity.type
_entity.pdbx_description
1 polymer ?
#
loop_
_entity_poly.entity_id
_entity_poly.type
_entity_poly.pdbx_seq_one_letter_code
_entity_poly.pdbx_strand_id
1 'polypeptide(L)'
;MDLAFVPPLYPPKGNRAIYEFKPFSSALHRNLYSQRTSPCLATAATQTSQASEFVVENKKHDLLRAIQETKRGLVATADQCSSIEDALVSVEGYNMGLPIDLVKLDGTWRLQYTSAPDVLILFEAAARLPFIQVGQIFQKFECRDQSNGGVIRNVVQWSIPTLLDVNMH
;
A
#
# COMPACT_ATOMS: atom_id res chain seq x y z
N MET A 1 -11.86 -2.61 -34.02
CA MET A 1 -11.85 -1.26 -33.42
C MET A 1 -10.50 -1.10 -32.76
N ASP A 2 -9.49 -0.75 -33.56
CA ASP A 2 -8.12 -0.51 -33.11
C ASP A 2 -8.03 0.86 -32.46
N LEU A 3 -7.57 0.92 -31.21
CA LEU A 3 -7.27 2.17 -30.52
C LEU A 3 -5.76 2.27 -30.30
N ALA A 4 -5.08 2.82 -31.32
CA ALA A 4 -3.69 3.22 -31.25
C ALA A 4 -3.56 4.47 -30.37
N PHE A 5 -2.68 4.40 -29.36
CA PHE A 5 -2.29 5.56 -28.55
C PHE A 5 -1.34 6.45 -29.35
N VAL A 6 -1.75 7.72 -29.53
CA VAL A 6 -0.95 8.80 -30.11
C VAL A 6 -0.06 9.40 -28.99
N PRO A 7 1.27 9.51 -29.16
CA PRO A 7 2.12 10.22 -28.21
C PRO A 7 2.03 11.75 -28.40
N PRO A 8 2.22 12.55 -27.33
CA PRO A 8 2.17 14.00 -27.41
C PRO A 8 3.37 14.57 -28.20
N LEU A 9 3.05 15.46 -29.13
CA LEU A 9 3.97 16.30 -29.89
C LEU A 9 4.79 17.21 -28.95
N TYR A 10 6.11 17.05 -28.93
CA TYR A 10 7.04 18.07 -28.41
C TYR A 10 7.24 19.17 -29.47
N PRO A 11 7.13 20.47 -29.12
CA PRO A 11 7.67 21.54 -29.95
C PRO A 11 9.17 21.79 -29.65
N PRO A 12 9.90 22.43 -30.59
CA PRO A 12 11.29 22.10 -30.90
C PRO A 12 12.36 22.90 -30.15
N LYS A 13 13.56 22.30 -30.10
CA LYS A 13 14.86 22.92 -29.77
C LYS A 13 15.16 24.11 -30.69
N GLY A 14 15.19 25.31 -30.13
CA GLY A 14 15.74 26.50 -30.78
C GLY A 14 17.26 26.55 -30.70
N ASN A 15 17.91 26.84 -31.83
CA ASN A 15 19.35 26.89 -32.05
C ASN A 15 19.90 28.33 -31.90
N ARG A 16 21.16 28.39 -31.43
CA ARG A 16 22.20 29.45 -31.60
C ARG A 16 22.03 30.80 -30.88
N ALA A 17 23.01 31.10 -30.02
CA ALA A 17 23.96 32.18 -30.25
C ALA A 17 25.27 31.90 -29.49
N ILE A 18 26.36 31.78 -30.26
CA ILE A 18 27.74 31.75 -29.79
C ILE A 18 28.13 33.20 -29.53
N TYR A 19 28.57 33.49 -28.31
CA TYR A 19 29.39 34.67 -28.03
C TYR A 19 30.71 34.14 -27.46
N GLU A 20 31.75 34.23 -28.28
CA GLU A 20 33.14 34.10 -27.85
C GLU A 20 33.44 35.18 -26.82
N PHE A 21 33.93 34.77 -25.65
CA PHE A 21 34.72 35.63 -24.79
C PHE A 21 36.06 34.94 -24.52
N LYS A 22 37.12 35.47 -25.13
CA LYS A 22 38.50 35.02 -24.89
C LYS A 22 38.99 35.50 -23.51
N PRO A 23 39.94 34.76 -22.91
CA PRO A 23 40.28 34.91 -21.50
C PRO A 23 41.30 36.03 -21.29
N PHE A 24 41.09 36.85 -20.27
CA PHE A 24 42.16 37.63 -19.66
C PHE A 24 42.56 36.94 -18.36
N SER A 25 43.71 36.29 -18.40
CA SER A 25 44.42 35.77 -17.25
C SER A 25 45.15 36.89 -16.51
N SER A 26 44.93 37.00 -15.20
CA SER A 26 45.93 37.50 -14.26
C SER A 26 45.71 36.86 -12.89
N ALA A 27 46.75 36.16 -12.44
CA ALA A 27 46.83 35.51 -11.15
C ALA A 27 47.08 36.57 -10.06
N LEU A 28 46.27 36.55 -8.99
CA LEU A 28 46.69 37.05 -7.68
C LEU A 28 46.09 36.16 -6.58
N HIS A 29 47.02 35.50 -5.91
CA HIS A 29 46.86 34.70 -4.71
C HIS A 29 46.26 35.55 -3.57
N ARG A 30 45.15 35.12 -2.97
CA ARG A 30 44.80 35.52 -1.60
C ARG A 30 43.94 34.45 -0.92
N ASN A 31 44.60 33.64 -0.11
CA ASN A 31 43.98 32.76 0.87
C ASN A 31 43.19 33.59 1.88
N LEU A 32 41.88 33.36 1.97
CA LEU A 32 41.11 33.60 3.20
C LEU A 32 40.18 32.42 3.40
N TYR A 33 40.54 31.61 4.40
CA TYR A 33 39.71 30.59 5.01
C TYR A 33 38.38 31.20 5.46
N SER A 34 37.27 30.66 4.96
CA SER A 34 36.02 30.63 5.71
C SER A 34 35.29 29.35 5.34
N GLN A 35 35.74 28.24 5.93
CA GLN A 35 34.94 27.03 6.00
C GLN A 35 33.78 27.32 6.96
N ARG A 36 32.65 27.80 6.43
CA ARG A 36 31.38 27.64 7.13
C ARG A 36 31.00 26.17 7.02
N THR A 37 31.42 25.39 8.00
CA THR A 37 30.83 24.09 8.29
C THR A 37 29.35 24.31 8.60
N SER A 38 28.49 23.93 7.66
CA SER A 38 27.05 23.80 7.89
C SER A 38 26.84 22.81 9.04
N PRO A 39 26.11 23.18 10.11
CA PRO A 39 25.79 22.22 11.14
C PRO A 39 24.87 21.15 10.55
N CYS A 40 25.24 19.91 10.82
CA CYS A 40 24.58 18.65 10.52
C CYS A 40 23.03 18.76 10.41
N LEU A 41 22.50 18.57 9.19
CA LEU A 41 21.07 18.44 8.90
C LEU A 41 20.52 17.03 9.16
N ALA A 42 21.37 16.06 9.54
CA ALA A 42 20.98 14.66 9.64
C ALA A 42 19.89 14.41 10.71
N THR A 43 19.87 15.21 11.78
CA THR A 43 18.89 15.07 12.86
C THR A 43 17.49 15.49 12.42
N ALA A 44 17.36 16.54 11.59
CA ALA A 44 16.06 17.02 11.11
C ALA A 44 15.44 16.07 10.08
N ALA A 45 16.24 15.55 9.13
CA ALA A 45 15.78 14.59 8.13
C ALA A 45 15.28 13.27 8.77
N THR A 46 15.98 12.80 9.80
CA THR A 46 15.58 11.59 10.53
C THR A 46 14.27 11.78 11.30
N GLN A 47 14.08 12.95 11.93
CA GLN A 47 12.85 13.27 12.66
C GLN A 47 11.64 13.40 11.72
N THR A 48 11.80 14.00 10.54
CA THR A 48 10.71 14.11 9.56
C THR A 48 10.31 12.74 9.00
N SER A 49 11.28 11.85 8.74
CA SER A 49 10.99 10.47 8.30
C SER A 49 10.23 9.68 9.37
N GLN A 50 10.67 9.74 10.62
CA GLN A 50 9.99 9.07 11.73
C GLN A 50 8.59 9.63 11.99
N ALA A 51 8.42 10.94 11.90
CA ALA A 51 7.11 11.58 12.04
C ALA A 51 6.15 11.14 10.91
N SER A 52 6.63 11.02 9.67
CA SER A 52 5.83 10.52 8.55
C SER A 52 5.43 9.05 8.75
N GLU A 53 6.35 8.20 9.18
CA GLU A 53 6.08 6.79 9.44
C GLU A 53 5.05 6.60 10.56
N PHE A 54 5.19 7.36 11.66
CA PHE A 54 4.20 7.36 12.74
C PHE A 54 2.80 7.78 12.27
N VAL A 55 2.71 8.78 11.39
CA VAL A 55 1.43 9.21 10.82
C VAL A 55 0.81 8.10 9.95
N VAL A 56 1.61 7.43 9.11
CA VAL A 56 1.14 6.28 8.30
C VAL A 56 0.61 5.17 9.21
N GLU A 57 1.36 4.84 10.26
CA GLU A 57 0.94 3.83 11.22
C GLU A 57 -0.38 4.22 11.88
N ASN A 58 -0.56 5.46 12.34
CA ASN A 58 -1.84 5.89 12.90
C ASN A 58 -3.01 5.72 11.92
N LYS A 59 -2.81 6.01 10.63
CA LYS A 59 -3.86 5.80 9.61
C LYS A 59 -4.19 4.32 9.40
N LYS A 60 -3.20 3.44 9.46
CA LYS A 60 -3.45 1.99 9.48
C LYS A 60 -4.26 1.57 10.70
N HIS A 61 -3.98 2.15 11.88
CA HIS A 61 -4.74 1.87 13.10
C HIS A 61 -6.18 2.38 13.00
N ASP A 62 -6.40 3.56 12.42
CA ASP A 62 -7.74 4.11 12.17
C ASP A 62 -8.56 3.17 11.27
N LEU A 63 -7.97 2.66 10.19
CA LEU A 63 -8.59 1.67 9.32
C LEU A 63 -8.92 0.37 10.07
N LEU A 64 -7.98 -0.15 10.86
CA LEU A 64 -8.20 -1.35 11.65
C LEU A 64 -9.33 -1.16 12.69
N ARG A 65 -9.48 0.03 13.24
CA ARG A 65 -10.59 0.37 14.14
C ARG A 65 -11.92 0.41 13.39
N ALA A 66 -11.96 1.02 12.21
CA ALA A 66 -13.18 1.12 11.40
C ALA A 66 -13.79 -0.25 11.05
N ILE A 67 -12.95 -1.28 10.88
CA ILE A 67 -13.41 -2.62 10.48
C ILE A 67 -13.80 -3.54 11.65
N GLN A 68 -13.45 -3.23 12.91
CA GLN A 68 -13.57 -4.16 14.04
C GLN A 68 -14.98 -4.73 14.24
N GLU A 69 -16.00 -3.87 14.18
CA GLU A 69 -17.39 -4.24 14.48
C GLU A 69 -18.21 -4.66 13.25
N THR A 70 -17.55 -4.95 12.13
CA THR A 70 -18.23 -5.28 10.87
C THR A 70 -18.39 -6.78 10.62
N LYS A 71 -17.81 -7.63 11.49
CA LYS A 71 -17.65 -9.08 11.26
C LYS A 71 -17.07 -9.37 9.86
N ARG A 72 -15.93 -8.72 9.55
CA ARG A 72 -15.23 -8.79 8.25
C ARG A 72 -16.06 -8.29 7.05
N GLY A 73 -17.05 -7.43 7.30
CA GLY A 73 -17.95 -6.90 6.29
C GLY A 73 -19.34 -7.54 6.26
N LEU A 74 -19.55 -8.69 6.94
CA LEU A 74 -20.83 -9.40 6.91
C LEU A 74 -22.01 -8.56 7.47
N VAL A 75 -21.74 -7.72 8.47
CA VAL A 75 -22.77 -6.88 9.11
C VAL A 75 -22.48 -5.38 8.95
N ALA A 76 -21.61 -5.00 8.01
CA ALA A 76 -21.29 -3.60 7.77
C ALA A 76 -22.52 -2.83 7.25
N THR A 77 -22.83 -1.69 7.85
CA THR A 77 -23.83 -0.76 7.32
C THR A 77 -23.26 0.06 6.16
N ALA A 78 -24.12 0.73 5.39
CA ALA A 78 -23.67 1.64 4.33
C ALA A 78 -22.73 2.74 4.86
N ASP A 79 -23.06 3.32 6.02
CA ASP A 79 -22.23 4.36 6.66
C ASP A 79 -20.87 3.82 7.12
N GLN A 80 -20.83 2.58 7.62
CA GLN A 80 -19.59 1.90 7.98
C GLN A 80 -18.75 1.59 6.75
N CYS A 81 -19.35 1.10 5.67
CA CYS A 81 -18.67 0.87 4.39
C CYS A 81 -18.03 2.17 3.88
N SER A 82 -18.80 3.27 3.88
CA SER A 82 -18.28 4.60 3.49
C SER A 82 -17.11 5.02 4.38
N SER A 83 -17.22 4.87 5.70
CA SER A 83 -16.15 5.23 6.64
C SER A 83 -14.88 4.38 6.44
N ILE A 84 -15.04 3.10 6.09
CA ILE A 84 -13.94 2.18 5.81
C ILE A 84 -13.26 2.54 4.49
N GLU A 85 -14.03 2.88 3.46
CA GLU A 85 -13.51 3.34 2.17
C GLU A 85 -12.70 4.63 2.32
N ASP A 86 -13.20 5.60 3.09
CA ASP A 86 -12.46 6.83 3.40
C ASP A 86 -11.14 6.54 4.14
N ALA A 87 -11.17 5.62 5.11
CA ALA A 87 -9.97 5.21 5.85
C ALA A 87 -8.96 4.47 4.95
N LEU A 88 -9.43 3.63 4.03
CA LEU A 88 -8.59 2.95 3.02
C LEU A 88 -7.90 3.97 2.12
N VAL A 89 -8.66 4.90 1.54
CA VAL A 89 -8.12 5.97 0.68
C VAL A 89 -7.09 6.81 1.44
N SER A 90 -7.34 7.09 2.73
CA SER A 90 -6.38 7.82 3.56
C SER A 90 -5.05 7.06 3.71
N VAL A 91 -5.06 5.73 3.81
CA VAL A 91 -3.82 4.92 3.90
C VAL A 91 -3.13 4.84 2.55
N GLU A 92 -3.89 4.62 1.47
CA GLU A 92 -3.37 4.54 0.09
C GLU A 92 -2.70 5.84 -0.36
N GLY A 93 -3.17 6.99 0.15
CA GLY A 93 -2.59 8.30 -0.13
C GLY A 93 -1.09 8.42 0.17
N TYR A 94 -0.56 7.65 1.12
CA TYR A 94 0.87 7.71 1.48
C TYR A 94 1.79 6.97 0.50
N ASN A 95 1.24 6.09 -0.35
CA ASN A 95 1.97 5.40 -1.41
C ASN A 95 1.46 5.80 -2.81
N MET A 96 0.68 6.88 -2.91
CA MET A 96 0.06 7.29 -4.16
C MET A 96 1.12 7.60 -5.22
N GLY A 97 0.95 7.01 -6.41
CA GLY A 97 1.85 7.21 -7.55
C GLY A 97 3.12 6.35 -7.52
N LEU A 98 3.38 5.61 -6.45
CA LEU A 98 4.44 4.59 -6.43
C LEU A 98 3.91 3.29 -7.05
N PRO A 99 4.70 2.62 -7.91
CA PRO A 99 4.32 1.31 -8.44
C PRO A 99 4.23 0.30 -7.30
N ILE A 100 3.32 -0.67 -7.44
CA ILE A 100 3.21 -1.78 -6.49
C ILE A 100 4.48 -2.63 -6.58
N ASP A 101 5.14 -2.81 -5.43
CA ASP A 101 6.26 -3.73 -5.31
C ASP A 101 5.74 -5.17 -5.24
N LEU A 102 5.78 -5.87 -6.38
CA LEU A 102 5.30 -7.23 -6.52
C LEU A 102 6.13 -8.25 -5.71
N VAL A 103 7.41 -7.96 -5.45
CA VAL A 103 8.27 -8.82 -4.62
C VAL A 103 7.83 -8.72 -3.16
N LYS A 104 7.51 -7.50 -2.71
CA LYS A 104 6.96 -7.29 -1.36
C LYS A 104 5.54 -7.84 -1.22
N LEU A 105 4.75 -7.81 -2.29
CA LEU A 105 3.37 -8.31 -2.30
C LEU A 105 3.30 -9.84 -2.35
N ASP A 106 4.28 -10.52 -2.96
CA ASP A 106 4.32 -11.99 -3.04
C ASP A 106 4.28 -12.61 -1.63
N GLY A 107 3.28 -13.45 -1.38
CA GLY A 107 3.09 -14.05 -0.07
C GLY A 107 1.64 -14.33 0.28
N THR A 108 1.43 -14.66 1.56
CA THR A 108 0.10 -14.99 2.10
C THR A 108 -0.34 -13.90 3.06
N TRP A 109 -1.42 -13.21 2.71
CA TRP A 109 -1.95 -12.06 3.43
C TRP A 109 -3.28 -12.40 4.08
N ARG A 110 -3.50 -12.00 5.32
CA ARG A 110 -4.79 -12.20 5.97
C ARG A 110 -5.81 -11.20 5.44
N LEU A 111 -6.95 -11.67 4.95
CA LEU A 111 -8.05 -10.83 4.50
C LEU A 111 -8.82 -10.29 5.72
N GLN A 112 -8.58 -9.03 6.10
CA GLN A 112 -9.17 -8.44 7.32
C GLN A 112 -10.62 -7.99 7.13
N TYR A 113 -10.96 -7.48 5.95
CA TYR A 113 -12.27 -6.96 5.59
C TYR A 113 -12.53 -7.20 4.11
N THR A 114 -13.78 -7.43 3.75
CA THR A 114 -14.22 -7.49 2.34
C THR A 114 -15.69 -7.11 2.22
N SER A 115 -16.05 -6.40 1.16
CA SER A 115 -17.44 -6.18 0.75
C SER A 115 -17.87 -7.13 -0.39
N ALA A 116 -17.00 -8.07 -0.78
CA ALA A 116 -17.24 -8.96 -1.91
C ALA A 116 -18.32 -10.01 -1.58
N PRO A 117 -19.47 -10.01 -2.25
CA PRO A 117 -20.62 -10.83 -1.86
C PRO A 117 -20.37 -12.34 -1.98
N ASP A 118 -19.53 -12.74 -2.94
CA ASP A 118 -19.06 -14.11 -3.17
C ASP A 118 -18.17 -14.66 -2.04
N VAL A 119 -17.55 -13.78 -1.26
CA VAL A 119 -16.81 -14.15 -0.03
C VAL A 119 -17.70 -14.04 1.20
N LEU A 120 -18.56 -13.00 1.28
CA LEU A 120 -19.44 -12.78 2.42
C LEU A 120 -20.41 -13.95 2.67
N ILE A 121 -20.89 -14.60 1.60
CA ILE A 121 -21.75 -15.79 1.70
C ILE A 121 -21.08 -16.94 2.49
N LEU A 122 -19.75 -17.02 2.47
CA LEU A 122 -19.01 -18.03 3.24
C LEU A 122 -19.10 -17.76 4.73
N PHE A 123 -18.99 -16.50 5.15
CA PHE A 123 -19.16 -16.09 6.55
C PHE A 123 -20.61 -16.28 7.01
N GLU A 124 -21.58 -15.98 6.13
CA GLU A 124 -23.00 -16.19 6.41
C GLU A 124 -23.33 -17.68 6.59
N ALA A 125 -22.80 -18.54 5.70
CA ALA A 125 -22.99 -19.98 5.80
C ALA A 125 -22.42 -20.55 7.10
N ALA A 126 -21.23 -20.09 7.51
CA ALA A 126 -20.62 -20.48 8.79
C ALA A 126 -21.41 -20.02 10.01
N ALA A 127 -22.03 -18.83 9.95
CA ALA A 127 -22.87 -18.33 11.02
C ALA A 127 -24.19 -19.11 11.16
N ARG A 128 -24.65 -19.76 10.08
CA ARG A 128 -25.90 -20.54 10.06
C ARG A 128 -25.71 -22.03 10.35
N LEU A 129 -24.55 -22.59 10.03
CA LEU A 129 -24.30 -24.03 10.15
C LEU A 129 -23.61 -24.33 11.49
N PRO A 130 -24.28 -25.03 12.43
CA PRO A 130 -23.83 -25.16 13.81
C PRO A 130 -22.52 -25.95 14.00
N PHE A 131 -22.03 -26.63 12.96
CA PHE A 131 -20.84 -27.48 13.01
C PHE A 131 -19.69 -26.98 12.15
N ILE A 132 -19.84 -25.82 11.49
CA ILE A 132 -18.86 -25.32 10.53
C ILE A 132 -18.33 -23.98 11.03
N GLN A 133 -17.02 -23.93 11.28
CA GLN A 133 -16.33 -22.70 11.64
C GLN A 133 -15.48 -22.24 10.46
N VAL A 134 -15.70 -21.00 10.02
CA VAL A 134 -14.77 -20.33 9.10
C VAL A 134 -13.60 -19.81 9.91
N GLY A 135 -12.42 -20.31 9.59
CA GLY A 135 -11.16 -19.83 10.10
C GLY A 135 -10.76 -18.48 9.49
N GLN A 136 -9.48 -18.16 9.57
CA GLN A 136 -8.97 -16.97 8.88
C GLN A 136 -9.02 -17.19 7.36
N ILE A 137 -9.47 -16.17 6.62
CA ILE A 137 -9.33 -16.13 5.16
C ILE A 137 -8.00 -15.47 4.83
N PHE A 138 -7.27 -16.07 3.91
CA PHE A 138 -6.04 -15.53 3.38
C PHE A 138 -6.15 -15.28 1.88
N GLN A 139 -5.39 -14.32 1.39
CA GLN A 139 -5.14 -14.06 -0.01
C GLN A 139 -3.69 -14.38 -0.30
N LYS A 140 -3.48 -15.36 -1.18
CA LYS A 140 -2.16 -15.69 -1.67
C LYS A 140 -1.91 -14.92 -2.95
N PHE A 141 -0.88 -14.09 -2.94
CA PHE A 141 -0.37 -13.38 -4.11
C PHE A 141 0.85 -14.15 -4.60
N GLU A 142 0.76 -14.67 -5.82
CA GLU A 142 1.82 -15.42 -6.48
C GLU A 142 2.32 -14.58 -7.67
N CYS A 143 3.28 -13.70 -7.41
CA CYS A 143 3.92 -12.82 -8.38
C CYS A 143 5.12 -13.49 -9.07
N ARG A 144 5.74 -14.53 -8.48
CA ARG A 144 6.79 -15.37 -9.11
C ARG A 144 7.91 -14.56 -9.80
N ASP A 145 8.37 -13.48 -9.16
CA ASP A 145 9.37 -12.55 -9.70
C ASP A 145 9.00 -11.86 -11.03
N GLN A 146 7.72 -11.89 -11.42
CA GLN A 146 7.22 -11.18 -12.60
C GLN A 146 7.05 -9.70 -12.30
N SER A 147 7.36 -8.84 -13.27
CA SER A 147 7.25 -7.39 -13.15
C SER A 147 5.90 -6.83 -13.63
N ASN A 148 5.05 -7.66 -14.22
CA ASN A 148 3.80 -7.24 -14.88
C ASN A 148 2.53 -7.90 -14.32
N GLY A 149 2.61 -8.65 -13.21
CA GLY A 149 1.43 -9.22 -12.58
C GLY A 149 1.71 -10.45 -11.72
N GLY A 150 0.63 -11.17 -11.41
CA GLY A 150 0.64 -12.38 -10.61
C GLY A 150 -0.73 -13.03 -10.55
N VAL A 151 -0.84 -14.16 -9.86
CA VAL A 151 -2.10 -14.84 -9.59
C VAL A 151 -2.53 -14.57 -8.15
N ILE A 152 -3.80 -14.22 -7.96
CA ILE A 152 -4.40 -14.02 -6.64
C ILE A 152 -5.32 -15.19 -6.35
N ARG A 153 -5.19 -15.80 -5.15
CA ARG A 153 -6.02 -16.91 -4.69
C ARG A 153 -6.58 -16.63 -3.31
N ASN A 154 -7.88 -16.74 -3.15
CA ASN A 154 -8.51 -16.79 -1.83
C ASN A 154 -8.32 -18.19 -1.25
N VAL A 155 -7.69 -18.28 -0.09
CA VAL A 155 -7.48 -19.51 0.68
C VAL A 155 -8.36 -19.42 1.92
N VAL A 156 -9.41 -20.24 1.96
CA VAL A 156 -10.36 -20.27 3.07
C VAL A 156 -10.13 -21.54 3.87
N GLN A 157 -9.76 -21.39 5.13
CA GLN A 157 -9.65 -22.52 6.05
C GLN A 157 -10.98 -22.73 6.76
N TRP A 158 -11.46 -23.98 6.75
CA TRP A 158 -12.66 -24.39 7.45
C TRP A 158 -12.30 -25.46 8.47
N SER A 159 -12.97 -25.44 9.62
CA SER A 159 -12.87 -26.50 10.62
C SER A 159 -14.24 -26.98 11.04
N ILE A 160 -14.31 -28.27 11.32
CA ILE A 160 -15.43 -28.91 12.01
C ILE A 160 -14.92 -29.17 13.43
N PRO A 161 -15.55 -28.61 14.48
CA PRO A 161 -15.21 -28.98 15.85
C PRO A 161 -15.26 -30.50 15.99
N THR A 162 -14.30 -31.11 16.68
CA THR A 162 -14.30 -32.56 16.94
C THR A 162 -15.63 -32.96 17.58
N LEU A 163 -16.46 -33.73 16.87
CA LEU A 163 -17.73 -34.27 17.35
C LEU A 163 -17.47 -35.43 18.34
N LEU A 164 -17.05 -35.13 19.57
CA LEU A 164 -17.01 -36.06 20.71
C LEU A 164 -17.33 -35.19 21.95
N ASP A 165 -18.43 -35.37 22.70
CA ASP A 165 -18.74 -36.57 23.47
C ASP A 165 -20.09 -37.23 23.12
N VAL A 166 -20.01 -38.52 22.79
CA VAL A 166 -21.13 -39.44 22.89
C VAL A 166 -21.29 -39.75 24.39
N ASN A 167 -22.12 -38.97 25.09
CA ASN A 167 -22.54 -39.36 26.44
C ASN A 167 -23.49 -40.57 26.30
N MET A 168 -22.92 -41.77 26.23
CA MET A 168 -23.61 -42.98 26.67
C MET A 168 -23.63 -42.96 28.20
N HIS A 169 -24.73 -42.48 28.79
CA HIS A 169 -25.45 -43.09 29.92
C HIS A 169 -26.59 -42.20 30.40
#